data_AF-A0A3M1IMP9-F1
#
_entry.id   AF-A0A3M1IMP9-F1
#
_cell.length_a   1.000
_cell.length_b   1.000
_cell.length_c   1.000
_cell.angle_alpha   90.00
_cell.angle_beta   90.00
_cell.angle_gamma   90.00
#
_symmetry.space_group_name_H-M   'P 1'
#
loop_
_entity.id
_entity.type
_entity.pdbx_description
1 polymer ?
#
loop_
_entity_poly.entity_id
_entity_poly.type
_entity_poly.pdbx_seq_one_letter_code
_entity_poly.pdbx_strand_id
1 'polypeptide(L)'
;MKRLVTFVSLLILFVSSSYAQTASASTTSMDRTAVSKMKYEKLLDGYLTVNFRKYAYERLNLTEDEIIALDPLYLSYMQEKNELNDRREKLVKDYRKEMKEDDRPADEAEETTDFIEDYWELKIAGEELRKDYFDKMEDVIPYQKAFTFFLLEESIEMDLLKEMNVQLAPVLLELEDPNLVYYRELKRYNIWMQRNNIDIGGTVSLDHQYTYDGLKKLSNAIRATARVAKVNVTDLEARIDEIMAKAAQMQEDKYADTHADLAKAAFMMVTDLMTDLNRSDAIVIQEDNIKQMRAITDKIDTNKL
;
A
#
# COMPACT_ATOMS: atom_id res chain seq x y z
N MET A 1 -0.77 -16.21 41.03
CA MET A 1 -1.51 -15.03 40.56
C MET A 1 -2.78 -15.51 39.88
N LYS A 2 -3.94 -15.14 40.42
CA LYS A 2 -5.26 -15.65 40.01
C LYS A 2 -5.73 -14.88 38.77
N ARG A 3 -6.11 -15.63 37.74
CA ARG A 3 -6.71 -15.16 36.47
C ARG A 3 -8.04 -14.48 36.76
N LEU A 4 -8.25 -13.23 36.34
CA LEU A 4 -9.58 -12.61 36.40
C LEU A 4 -9.70 -11.29 35.62
N VAL A 5 -9.55 -11.29 34.29
CA VAL A 5 -10.31 -10.35 33.43
C VAL A 5 -10.58 -11.00 32.08
N THR A 6 -11.84 -11.25 31.76
CA THR A 6 -12.28 -11.69 30.43
C THR A 6 -12.70 -10.46 29.64
N PHE A 7 -11.88 -10.01 28.71
CA PHE A 7 -12.27 -9.02 27.71
C PHE A 7 -12.90 -9.73 26.52
N VAL A 8 -14.00 -9.20 26.00
CA VAL A 8 -14.61 -9.69 24.76
C VAL A 8 -14.14 -8.77 23.64
N SER A 9 -13.71 -9.35 22.53
CA SER A 9 -13.22 -8.60 21.36
C SER A 9 -14.23 -8.63 20.23
N LEU A 10 -14.26 -7.53 19.46
CA LEU A 10 -15.32 -7.18 18.54
C LEU A 10 -15.01 -7.64 17.12
N LEU A 11 -15.90 -8.43 16.51
CA LEU A 11 -15.89 -8.63 15.06
C LEU A 11 -16.79 -7.58 14.43
N ILE A 12 -16.21 -6.58 13.75
CA ILE A 12 -17.00 -5.63 12.96
C ILE A 12 -17.37 -6.30 11.64
N LEU A 13 -18.50 -7.02 11.63
CA LEU A 13 -19.17 -7.43 10.40
C LEU A 13 -19.84 -6.20 9.80
N PHE A 14 -19.12 -5.48 8.93
CA PHE A 14 -19.78 -4.56 8.00
C PHE A 14 -20.55 -5.42 7.00
N VAL A 15 -21.87 -5.47 7.16
CA VAL A 15 -22.74 -5.97 6.09
C VAL A 15 -22.58 -4.96 4.96
N SER A 16 -22.07 -5.41 3.82
CA SER A 16 -21.98 -4.62 2.60
C SER A 16 -23.33 -3.97 2.33
N SER A 17 -23.40 -2.65 2.45
CA SER A 17 -24.54 -1.85 2.04
C SER A 17 -24.78 -2.14 0.56
N SER A 18 -25.95 -2.69 0.24
CA SER A 18 -26.43 -2.73 -1.14
C SER A 18 -26.72 -1.29 -1.55
N TYR A 19 -25.74 -0.61 -2.14
CA TYR A 19 -25.94 0.74 -2.65
C TYR A 19 -26.77 0.69 -3.93
N ALA A 20 -28.02 1.13 -3.83
CA ALA A 20 -28.82 1.53 -4.97
C ALA A 20 -28.11 2.68 -5.69
N GLN A 21 -27.88 2.54 -6.99
CA GLN A 21 -27.35 3.58 -7.86
C GLN A 21 -28.30 4.79 -7.88
N THR A 22 -27.87 5.92 -7.35
CA THR A 22 -28.42 7.23 -7.74
C THR A 22 -27.35 7.99 -8.50
N ALA A 23 -27.59 8.16 -9.81
CA ALA A 23 -26.75 8.93 -10.70
C ALA A 23 -26.66 10.39 -10.25
N SER A 24 -25.47 10.97 -10.36
CA SER A 24 -25.28 12.42 -10.50
C SER A 24 -24.04 12.65 -11.33
N ALA A 25 -24.26 13.23 -12.52
CA ALA A 25 -23.24 13.57 -13.49
C ALA A 25 -22.73 15.01 -13.27
N SER A 26 -21.47 15.20 -13.70
CA SER A 26 -20.79 16.45 -14.06
C SER A 26 -20.24 17.29 -12.88
N THR A 27 -19.02 17.84 -12.91
CA THR A 27 -18.11 18.15 -14.02
C THR A 27 -16.66 18.39 -13.53
N THR A 28 -15.69 18.03 -14.37
CA THR A 28 -14.30 18.55 -14.48
C THR A 28 -13.27 18.20 -13.39
N SER A 29 -12.39 17.25 -13.69
CA SER A 29 -10.95 17.46 -13.48
C SER A 29 -10.15 16.74 -14.58
N MET A 30 -9.48 17.53 -15.41
CA MET A 30 -8.57 17.05 -16.44
C MET A 30 -7.44 16.19 -15.86
N ASP A 31 -7.21 15.09 -16.55
CA ASP A 31 -5.98 14.32 -16.69
C ASP A 31 -4.70 15.20 -16.61
N ARG A 32 -4.05 15.21 -15.44
CA ARG A 32 -2.75 15.87 -15.20
C ARG A 32 -1.66 14.94 -14.66
N THR A 33 -1.99 13.72 -14.26
CA THR A 33 -1.05 12.81 -13.59
C THR A 33 -0.36 11.83 -14.55
N ALA A 34 -1.03 11.41 -15.63
CA ALA A 34 -0.44 10.46 -16.59
C ALA A 34 0.60 11.10 -17.52
N VAL A 35 0.39 12.36 -17.92
CA VAL A 35 1.30 13.12 -18.81
C VAL A 35 2.61 13.53 -18.10
N SER A 36 2.60 13.62 -16.76
CA SER A 36 3.78 13.95 -15.94
C SER A 36 4.76 12.77 -15.78
N LYS A 37 4.25 11.57 -15.44
CA LYS A 37 5.05 10.38 -15.14
C LYS A 37 5.87 9.86 -16.33
N MET A 38 5.23 9.83 -17.49
CA MET A 38 5.78 9.37 -18.75
C MET A 38 6.93 10.25 -19.27
N LYS A 39 6.78 11.57 -19.09
CA LYS A 39 7.80 12.56 -19.46
C LYS A 39 8.98 12.52 -18.49
N TYR A 40 8.76 12.17 -17.23
CA TYR A 40 9.79 11.99 -16.21
C TYR A 40 10.60 10.71 -16.43
N GLU A 41 9.95 9.59 -16.76
CA GLU A 41 10.62 8.33 -17.14
C GLU A 41 11.52 8.53 -18.38
N LYS A 42 11.06 9.24 -19.42
CA LYS A 42 11.89 9.55 -20.60
C LYS A 42 13.05 10.53 -20.32
N LEU A 43 12.88 11.47 -19.38
CA LEU A 43 13.94 12.39 -18.96
C LEU A 43 15.00 11.68 -18.09
N LEU A 44 14.57 10.76 -17.21
CA LEU A 44 15.45 9.89 -16.45
C LEU A 44 16.19 8.92 -17.36
N ASP A 45 15.50 8.28 -18.31
CA ASP A 45 16.10 7.32 -19.24
C ASP A 45 17.20 7.95 -20.11
N GLY A 46 16.97 9.16 -20.64
CA GLY A 46 17.99 9.91 -21.38
C GLY A 46 19.15 10.40 -20.51
N TYR A 47 18.87 10.85 -19.28
CA TYR A 47 19.90 11.27 -18.32
C TYR A 47 20.72 10.08 -17.80
N LEU A 48 20.10 8.93 -17.61
CA LEU A 48 20.73 7.70 -17.12
C LEU A 48 21.49 7.00 -18.23
N THR A 49 21.01 6.93 -19.47
CA THR A 49 21.74 6.24 -20.55
C THR A 49 23.13 6.86 -20.80
N VAL A 50 23.29 8.18 -20.64
CA VAL A 50 24.58 8.85 -20.81
C VAL A 50 25.44 8.74 -19.54
N ASN A 51 24.84 8.88 -18.35
CA ASN A 51 25.58 8.83 -17.08
C ASN A 51 25.92 7.40 -16.64
N PHE A 52 25.04 6.44 -16.90
CA PHE A 52 25.22 5.01 -16.64
C PHE A 52 26.37 4.46 -17.46
N ARG A 53 26.44 4.78 -18.76
CA ARG A 53 27.56 4.36 -19.63
C ARG A 53 28.91 4.71 -19.02
N LYS A 54 29.10 5.98 -18.66
CA LYS A 54 30.34 6.46 -18.05
C LYS A 54 30.59 5.79 -16.70
N TYR A 55 29.57 5.75 -15.84
CA TYR A 55 29.64 5.12 -14.52
C TYR A 55 30.00 3.63 -14.60
N ALA A 56 29.36 2.89 -15.50
CA ALA A 56 29.58 1.47 -15.73
C ALA A 56 31.02 1.25 -16.21
N TYR A 57 31.49 2.01 -17.19
CA TYR A 57 32.85 1.83 -17.72
C TYR A 57 33.93 2.11 -16.67
N GLU A 58 33.74 3.15 -15.86
CA GLU A 58 34.60 3.45 -14.71
C GLU A 58 34.56 2.32 -13.66
N ARG A 59 33.36 1.80 -13.35
CA ARG A 59 33.18 0.78 -12.31
C ARG A 59 33.71 -0.60 -12.73
N LEU A 60 33.59 -0.92 -14.01
CA LEU A 60 34.10 -2.14 -14.63
C LEU A 60 35.62 -2.09 -14.86
N ASN A 61 36.23 -0.91 -14.73
CA ASN A 61 37.65 -0.68 -14.98
C ASN A 61 38.05 -1.22 -16.36
N LEU A 62 37.31 -0.79 -17.39
CA LEU A 62 37.55 -1.19 -18.77
C LEU A 62 38.80 -0.50 -19.33
N THR A 63 39.57 -1.24 -20.12
CA THR A 63 40.64 -0.67 -20.94
C THR A 63 40.06 0.08 -22.13
N GLU A 64 40.88 0.88 -22.80
CA GLU A 64 40.47 1.60 -24.01
C GLU A 64 39.98 0.63 -25.11
N ASP A 65 40.69 -0.48 -25.32
CA ASP A 65 40.30 -1.51 -26.30
C ASP A 65 38.98 -2.19 -25.92
N GLU A 66 38.78 -2.51 -24.63
CA GLU A 66 37.53 -3.09 -24.14
C GLU A 66 36.36 -2.10 -24.28
N ILE A 67 36.59 -0.80 -24.04
CA ILE A 67 35.58 0.24 -24.27
C ILE A 67 35.21 0.29 -25.75
N ILE A 68 36.20 0.33 -26.65
CA ILE A 68 35.96 0.38 -28.11
C ILE A 68 35.14 -0.83 -28.58
N ALA A 69 35.39 -2.01 -28.03
CA ALA A 69 34.66 -3.23 -28.40
C ALA A 69 33.27 -3.31 -27.76
N LEU A 70 33.12 -2.87 -26.50
CA LEU A 70 31.85 -2.93 -25.77
C LEU A 70 30.85 -1.85 -26.22
N ASP A 71 31.34 -0.68 -26.64
CA ASP A 71 30.51 0.49 -26.87
C ASP A 71 29.37 0.29 -27.88
N PRO A 72 29.62 -0.33 -29.05
CA PRO A 72 28.56 -0.58 -30.01
C PRO A 72 27.50 -1.54 -29.44
N LEU A 73 27.92 -2.55 -28.67
CA LEU A 73 26.98 -3.49 -28.02
C LEU A 73 26.13 -2.80 -26.97
N TYR A 74 26.73 -1.92 -26.16
CA TYR A 74 25.99 -1.10 -25.20
C TYR A 74 24.92 -0.25 -25.90
N LEU A 75 25.28 0.45 -26.98
CA LEU A 75 24.35 1.32 -27.69
C LEU A 75 23.19 0.55 -28.30
N SER A 76 23.46 -0.60 -28.93
CA SER A 76 22.42 -1.46 -29.49
C SER A 76 21.53 -2.07 -28.39
N TYR A 77 22.12 -2.51 -27.28
CA TYR A 77 21.38 -3.01 -26.12
C TYR A 77 20.40 -1.96 -25.59
N MET A 78 20.88 -0.74 -25.34
CA MET A 78 20.04 0.34 -24.82
C MET A 78 18.95 0.75 -25.81
N GLN A 79 19.22 0.73 -27.11
CA GLN A 79 18.21 0.98 -28.13
C GLN A 79 17.10 -0.06 -28.09
N GLU A 80 17.44 -1.35 -28.17
CA GLU A 80 16.45 -2.45 -28.16
C GLU A 80 15.66 -2.48 -26.84
N LYS A 81 16.32 -2.20 -25.72
CA LYS A 81 15.67 -2.06 -24.42
C LYS A 81 14.67 -0.92 -24.40
N ASN A 82 15.00 0.21 -25.03
CA ASN A 82 14.09 1.35 -25.14
C ASN A 82 12.87 1.04 -26.01
N GLU A 83 13.02 0.23 -27.06
CA GLU A 83 11.90 -0.25 -27.86
C GLU A 83 10.95 -1.14 -27.03
N LEU A 84 11.49 -2.01 -26.16
CA LEU A 84 10.68 -2.79 -25.21
C LEU A 84 9.95 -1.90 -24.20
N ASN A 85 10.62 -0.86 -23.69
CA ASN A 85 10.01 0.11 -22.79
C ASN A 85 8.87 0.90 -23.45
N ASP A 86 9.04 1.34 -24.69
CA ASP A 86 8.00 2.03 -25.46
C ASP A 86 6.80 1.09 -25.74
N ARG A 87 7.04 -0.19 -26.04
CA ARG A 87 5.97 -1.20 -26.18
C ARG A 87 5.20 -1.38 -24.87
N ARG A 88 5.90 -1.47 -23.74
CA ARG A 88 5.29 -1.57 -22.41
C ARG A 88 4.46 -0.33 -22.06
N GLU A 89 4.97 0.86 -22.39
CA GLU A 89 4.26 2.13 -22.20
C GLU A 89 2.97 2.17 -23.02
N LYS A 90 3.03 1.73 -24.29
CA LYS A 90 1.86 1.61 -25.16
C LYS A 90 0.84 0.62 -24.59
N LEU A 91 1.26 -0.58 -24.19
CA LEU A 91 0.39 -1.59 -23.59
C LEU A 91 -0.37 -1.04 -22.38
N VAL A 92 0.32 -0.35 -21.47
CA VAL A 92 -0.32 0.26 -20.29
C VAL A 92 -1.30 1.37 -20.67
N LYS A 93 -0.99 2.17 -21.71
CA LYS A 93 -1.91 3.22 -22.20
C LYS A 93 -3.17 2.61 -22.80
N ASP A 94 -3.01 1.58 -23.61
CA ASP A 94 -4.11 0.90 -24.30
C ASP A 94 -5.04 0.25 -23.26
N TYR A 95 -4.49 -0.55 -22.33
CA TYR A 95 -5.27 -1.14 -21.24
C TYR A 95 -6.03 -0.09 -20.41
N ARG A 96 -5.39 1.06 -20.10
CA ARG A 96 -6.08 2.16 -19.40
C ARG A 96 -7.19 2.81 -20.21
N LYS A 97 -7.12 2.74 -21.54
CA LYS A 97 -8.16 3.25 -22.42
C LYS A 97 -9.34 2.28 -22.40
N GLU A 98 -9.09 0.98 -22.56
CA GLU A 98 -10.12 -0.07 -22.49
C GLU A 98 -10.85 -0.04 -21.14
N MET A 99 -10.12 0.03 -20.01
CA MET A 99 -10.74 0.11 -18.67
C MET A 99 -11.51 1.40 -18.35
N LYS A 100 -11.57 2.37 -19.29
CA LYS A 100 -12.43 3.56 -19.17
C LYS A 100 -13.72 3.42 -19.97
N GLU A 101 -13.81 2.41 -20.84
CA GLU A 101 -15.01 2.10 -21.59
C GLU A 101 -16.04 1.49 -20.62
N ASP A 102 -17.34 1.78 -20.81
CA ASP A 102 -18.42 1.31 -19.92
C ASP A 102 -18.83 -0.09 -20.36
N ASP A 103 -17.96 -1.06 -20.08
CA ASP A 103 -18.06 -2.43 -20.52
C ASP A 103 -18.69 -3.34 -19.47
N ARG A 104 -19.07 -4.56 -19.89
CA ARG A 104 -19.58 -5.55 -18.94
C ARG A 104 -18.40 -6.10 -18.12
N PRO A 105 -18.61 -6.49 -16.86
CA PRO A 105 -17.55 -7.03 -16.01
C PRO A 105 -16.82 -8.27 -16.58
N ALA A 106 -17.45 -9.01 -17.48
CA ALA A 106 -16.80 -10.15 -18.14
C ALA A 106 -15.78 -9.69 -19.19
N ASP A 107 -16.07 -8.61 -19.91
CA ASP A 107 -15.21 -8.06 -20.94
C ASP A 107 -13.99 -7.39 -20.28
N GLU A 108 -14.19 -6.62 -19.19
CA GLU A 108 -13.09 -6.08 -18.37
C GLU A 108 -12.15 -7.16 -17.82
N ALA A 109 -12.68 -8.33 -17.44
CA ALA A 109 -11.88 -9.43 -16.91
C ALA A 109 -11.02 -10.12 -18.00
N GLU A 110 -11.54 -10.22 -19.22
CA GLU A 110 -10.81 -10.72 -20.39
C GLU A 110 -9.68 -9.74 -20.76
N GLU A 111 -10.00 -8.45 -20.92
CA GLU A 111 -9.00 -7.40 -21.21
C GLU A 111 -7.91 -7.28 -20.13
N THR A 112 -8.28 -7.48 -18.86
CA THR A 112 -7.30 -7.53 -17.75
C THR A 112 -6.38 -8.75 -17.87
N THR A 113 -6.92 -9.90 -18.29
CA THR A 113 -6.14 -11.12 -18.44
C THR A 113 -5.14 -10.97 -19.58
N ASP A 114 -5.60 -10.50 -20.75
CA ASP A 114 -4.76 -10.27 -21.92
C ASP A 114 -3.65 -9.24 -21.62
N PHE A 115 -3.98 -8.15 -20.93
CA PHE A 115 -2.99 -7.18 -20.47
C PHE A 115 -1.90 -7.82 -19.58
N ILE A 116 -2.28 -8.71 -18.65
CA ILE A 116 -1.33 -9.38 -17.76
C ILE A 116 -0.41 -10.30 -18.57
N GLU A 117 -0.97 -11.07 -19.51
CA GLU A 117 -0.21 -11.96 -20.38
C GLU A 117 0.80 -11.18 -21.23
N ASP A 118 0.34 -10.18 -21.99
CA ASP A 118 1.20 -9.32 -22.82
C ASP A 118 2.30 -8.61 -21.99
N TYR A 119 1.95 -8.17 -20.79
CA TYR A 119 2.90 -7.53 -19.88
C TYR A 119 3.99 -8.51 -19.41
N TRP A 120 3.63 -9.76 -19.15
CA TRP A 120 4.59 -10.81 -18.81
C TRP A 120 5.44 -11.21 -20.01
N GLU A 121 4.88 -11.30 -21.21
CA GLU A 121 5.64 -11.54 -22.44
C GLU A 121 6.70 -10.46 -22.68
N LEU A 122 6.35 -9.19 -22.48
CA LEU A 122 7.32 -8.09 -22.58
C LEU A 122 8.42 -8.17 -21.52
N LYS A 123 8.12 -8.67 -20.32
CA LYS A 123 9.14 -8.93 -19.30
C LYS A 123 10.08 -10.06 -19.71
N ILE A 124 9.52 -11.16 -20.22
CA ILE A 124 10.31 -12.29 -20.71
C ILE A 124 11.24 -11.82 -21.84
N ALA A 125 10.72 -11.06 -22.80
CA ALA A 125 11.52 -10.47 -23.88
C ALA A 125 12.67 -9.58 -23.36
N GLY A 126 12.45 -8.84 -22.27
CA GLY A 126 13.51 -8.06 -21.62
C GLY A 126 14.62 -8.92 -21.01
N GLU A 127 14.27 -10.03 -20.36
CA GLU A 127 15.26 -10.98 -19.83
C GLU A 127 15.98 -11.75 -20.93
N GLU A 128 15.30 -12.10 -22.02
CA GLU A 128 15.91 -12.70 -23.22
C GLU A 128 16.90 -11.73 -23.87
N LEU A 129 16.53 -10.45 -24.01
CA LEU A 129 17.44 -9.42 -24.51
C LEU A 129 18.69 -9.31 -23.63
N ARG A 130 18.52 -9.30 -22.30
CA ARG A 130 19.65 -9.26 -21.35
C ARG A 130 20.57 -10.46 -21.55
N LYS A 131 20.01 -11.66 -21.69
CA LYS A 131 20.77 -12.89 -21.93
C LYS A 131 21.54 -12.82 -23.26
N ASP A 132 20.89 -12.43 -24.34
CA ASP A 132 21.51 -12.35 -25.67
C ASP A 132 22.67 -11.34 -25.70
N TYR A 133 22.52 -10.22 -24.97
CA TYR A 133 23.59 -9.23 -24.86
C TYR A 133 24.68 -9.62 -23.87
N PHE A 134 24.36 -10.41 -22.84
CA PHE A 134 25.39 -11.01 -22.01
C PHE A 134 26.33 -11.90 -22.84
N ASP A 135 25.76 -12.80 -23.64
CA ASP A 135 26.51 -13.68 -24.54
C ASP A 135 27.41 -12.87 -25.50
N LYS A 136 26.86 -11.82 -26.13
CA LYS A 136 27.65 -10.93 -27.02
C LYS A 136 28.73 -10.15 -26.27
N MET A 137 28.48 -9.74 -25.04
CA MET A 137 29.42 -8.94 -24.26
C MET A 137 30.57 -9.79 -23.71
N GLU A 138 30.32 -11.04 -23.29
CA GLU A 138 31.38 -11.92 -22.79
C GLU A 138 32.41 -12.33 -23.88
N ASP A 139 32.02 -12.24 -25.15
CA ASP A 139 32.93 -12.43 -26.29
C ASP A 139 33.97 -11.30 -26.44
N VAL A 140 33.68 -10.10 -25.92
CA VAL A 140 34.52 -8.90 -26.12
C VAL A 140 35.14 -8.36 -24.84
N ILE A 141 34.57 -8.67 -23.68
CA ILE A 141 35.11 -8.32 -22.35
C ILE A 141 35.07 -9.55 -21.44
N PRO A 142 35.93 -9.64 -20.40
CA PRO A 142 35.88 -10.75 -19.45
C PRO A 142 34.47 -10.96 -18.88
N TYR A 143 34.01 -12.21 -18.79
CA TYR A 143 32.66 -12.55 -18.33
C TYR A 143 32.30 -11.92 -16.97
N GLN A 144 33.27 -11.74 -16.06
CA GLN A 144 33.02 -11.08 -14.78
C GLN A 144 32.62 -9.62 -14.95
N LYS A 145 33.19 -8.92 -15.95
CA LYS A 145 32.85 -7.53 -16.27
C LYS A 145 31.49 -7.48 -16.96
N ALA A 146 31.20 -8.38 -17.91
CA ALA A 146 29.88 -8.48 -18.52
C ALA A 146 28.79 -8.74 -17.46
N PHE A 147 29.02 -9.68 -16.55
CA PHE A 147 28.09 -9.95 -15.44
C PHE A 147 27.92 -8.74 -14.51
N THR A 148 29.03 -8.08 -14.16
CA THR A 148 28.99 -6.87 -13.32
C THR A 148 28.22 -5.73 -14.00
N PHE A 149 28.29 -5.59 -15.32
CA PHE A 149 27.52 -4.60 -16.07
C PHE A 149 26.01 -4.74 -15.80
N PHE A 150 25.47 -5.97 -15.94
CA PHE A 150 24.04 -6.21 -15.71
C PHE A 150 23.64 -6.11 -14.24
N LEU A 151 24.52 -6.46 -13.29
CA LEU A 151 24.27 -6.20 -11.87
C LEU A 151 24.18 -4.70 -11.56
N LEU A 152 25.03 -3.88 -12.18
CA LEU A 152 24.99 -2.43 -12.01
C LEU A 152 23.71 -1.84 -12.59
N GLU A 153 23.30 -2.31 -13.76
CA GLU A 153 22.02 -1.95 -14.35
C GLU A 153 20.85 -2.28 -13.40
N GLU A 154 20.74 -3.54 -12.97
CA GLU A 154 19.65 -3.99 -12.09
C GLU A 154 19.61 -3.16 -10.79
N SER A 155 20.77 -2.83 -10.22
CA SER A 155 20.84 -2.00 -9.02
C SER A 155 20.26 -0.60 -9.23
N ILE A 156 20.54 0.01 -10.38
CA ILE A 156 20.02 1.34 -10.73
C ILE A 156 18.52 1.27 -10.99
N GLU A 157 18.04 0.24 -11.68
CA GLU A 157 16.60 0.03 -11.87
C GLU A 157 15.86 -0.11 -10.53
N MET A 158 16.43 -0.87 -9.60
CA MET A 158 15.87 -1.05 -8.27
C MET A 158 15.86 0.24 -7.45
N ASP A 159 16.93 1.02 -7.52
CA ASP A 159 16.99 2.34 -6.88
C ASP A 159 15.96 3.30 -7.48
N LEU A 160 15.75 3.27 -8.80
CA LEU A 160 14.71 4.07 -9.45
C LEU A 160 13.31 3.65 -9.04
N LEU A 161 13.02 2.34 -8.98
CA LEU A 161 11.74 1.84 -8.48
C LEU A 161 11.51 2.29 -7.05
N LYS A 162 12.55 2.27 -6.21
CA LYS A 162 12.48 2.75 -4.83
C LYS A 162 12.22 4.26 -4.77
N GLU A 163 12.94 5.07 -5.54
CA GLU A 163 12.75 6.53 -5.59
C GLU A 163 11.37 6.90 -6.16
N MET A 164 10.90 6.21 -7.20
CA MET A 164 9.54 6.34 -7.72
C MET A 164 8.51 5.98 -6.65
N ASN A 165 8.72 4.92 -5.87
CA ASN A 165 7.85 4.57 -4.76
C ASN A 165 7.87 5.63 -3.65
N VAL A 166 9.02 6.25 -3.35
CA VAL A 166 9.15 7.33 -2.37
C VAL A 166 8.48 8.62 -2.84
N GLN A 167 8.62 8.99 -4.12
CA GLN A 167 8.02 10.20 -4.70
C GLN A 167 6.52 10.05 -5.01
N LEU A 168 6.07 8.85 -5.35
CA LEU A 168 4.66 8.55 -5.58
C LEU A 168 3.90 8.18 -4.30
N ALA A 169 4.58 7.82 -3.21
CA ALA A 169 3.92 7.51 -1.94
C ALA A 169 3.01 8.65 -1.43
N PRO A 170 3.39 9.94 -1.46
CA PRO A 170 2.48 11.03 -1.10
C PRO A 170 1.27 11.16 -2.03
N VAL A 171 1.45 10.95 -3.33
CA VAL A 171 0.37 11.05 -4.34
C VAL A 171 -0.58 9.86 -4.26
N LEU A 172 -0.07 8.65 -3.97
CA LEU A 172 -0.86 7.44 -3.75
C LEU A 172 -1.67 7.52 -2.45
N LEU A 173 -1.17 8.22 -1.42
CA LEU A 173 -1.92 8.49 -0.18
C LEU A 173 -3.08 9.49 -0.37
N GLU A 174 -3.00 10.34 -1.39
CA GLU A 174 -4.02 11.36 -1.70
C GLU A 174 -5.07 10.86 -2.73
N LEU A 175 -4.71 9.88 -3.58
CA LEU A 175 -5.56 9.30 -4.64
C LEU A 175 -6.12 7.92 -4.32
N GLU A 176 -5.85 7.39 -3.13
CA GLU A 176 -6.32 6.05 -2.77
C GLU A 176 -7.85 6.04 -2.70
N ASP A 177 -8.48 5.25 -3.58
CA ASP A 177 -9.94 5.03 -3.55
C ASP A 177 -10.32 4.73 -2.09
N PRO A 178 -11.20 5.54 -1.47
CA PRO A 178 -11.61 5.34 -0.10
C PRO A 178 -12.00 3.88 0.17
N ASN A 179 -12.62 3.19 -0.82
CA ASN A 179 -13.00 1.79 -0.71
C ASN A 179 -11.78 0.87 -0.54
N LEU A 180 -10.70 1.10 -1.30
CA LEU A 180 -9.47 0.33 -1.19
C LEU A 180 -8.79 0.54 0.18
N VAL A 181 -8.75 1.79 0.66
CA VAL A 181 -8.25 2.12 2.00
C VAL A 181 -9.06 1.38 3.06
N TYR A 182 -10.38 1.42 2.94
CA TYR A 182 -11.30 0.72 3.83
C TYR A 182 -11.08 -0.78 3.84
N TYR A 183 -11.06 -1.45 2.69
CA TYR A 183 -10.81 -2.89 2.62
C TYR A 183 -9.45 -3.27 3.19
N ARG A 184 -8.42 -2.47 2.94
CA ARG A 184 -7.08 -2.71 3.47
C ARG A 184 -7.03 -2.57 4.99
N GLU A 185 -7.58 -1.49 5.55
CA GLU A 185 -7.54 -1.26 6.98
C GLU A 185 -8.41 -2.28 7.74
N LEU A 186 -9.57 -2.66 7.20
CA LEU A 186 -10.35 -3.78 7.73
C LEU A 186 -9.59 -5.11 7.67
N LYS A 187 -8.97 -5.43 6.53
CA LYS A 187 -8.16 -6.66 6.40
C LYS A 187 -7.01 -6.67 7.39
N ARG A 188 -6.32 -5.53 7.60
CA ARG A 188 -5.23 -5.38 8.59
C ARG A 188 -5.73 -5.59 10.02
N TYR A 189 -6.92 -5.10 10.36
CA TYR A 189 -7.55 -5.34 11.65
C TYR A 189 -7.91 -6.82 11.82
N ASN A 190 -8.60 -7.42 10.86
CA ASN A 190 -9.02 -8.83 10.90
C ASN A 190 -7.83 -9.80 10.96
N ILE A 191 -6.75 -9.54 10.19
CA ILE A 191 -5.53 -10.35 10.26
C ILE A 191 -4.88 -10.24 11.64
N TRP A 192 -4.85 -9.04 12.24
CA TRP A 192 -4.32 -8.88 13.59
C TRP A 192 -5.17 -9.65 14.62
N MET A 193 -6.49 -9.60 14.50
CA MET A 193 -7.40 -10.39 15.33
C MET A 193 -7.09 -11.88 15.24
N GLN A 194 -7.00 -12.41 14.00
CA GLN A 194 -6.69 -13.81 13.75
C GLN A 194 -5.32 -14.22 14.30
N ARG A 195 -4.27 -13.44 14.04
CA ARG A 195 -2.89 -13.74 14.48
C ARG A 195 -2.74 -13.78 15.99
N ASN A 196 -3.54 -13.00 16.71
CA ASN A 196 -3.53 -12.98 18.16
C ASN A 196 -4.55 -13.94 18.78
N ASN A 197 -5.15 -14.83 17.97
CA ASN A 197 -6.15 -15.81 18.39
C ASN A 197 -7.31 -15.17 19.16
N ILE A 198 -7.75 -14.00 18.70
CA ILE A 198 -8.82 -13.24 19.30
C ILE A 198 -10.14 -13.75 18.71
N ASP A 199 -10.86 -14.56 19.48
CA ASP A 199 -12.25 -14.97 19.17
C ASP A 199 -13.27 -14.06 19.88
N ILE A 200 -14.51 -14.05 19.41
CA ILE A 200 -15.66 -13.34 20.02
C ILE A 200 -15.97 -14.03 21.36
N GLY A 201 -15.28 -13.62 22.42
CA GLY A 201 -15.32 -14.22 23.75
C GLY A 201 -13.96 -14.57 24.35
N GLY A 202 -12.87 -14.42 23.59
CA GLY A 202 -11.52 -14.79 23.99
C GLY A 202 -10.81 -13.76 24.86
N THR A 203 -9.99 -14.22 25.81
CA THR A 203 -9.17 -13.38 26.69
C THR A 203 -8.14 -12.57 25.91
N VAL A 204 -8.11 -11.25 26.11
CA VAL A 204 -7.08 -10.37 25.55
C VAL A 204 -5.82 -10.35 26.40
N SER A 205 -4.68 -10.04 25.79
CA SER A 205 -3.42 -9.85 26.51
C SER A 205 -3.45 -8.56 27.33
N LEU A 206 -2.84 -8.57 28.52
CA LEU A 206 -2.55 -7.36 29.32
C LEU A 206 -1.32 -6.59 28.81
N ASP A 207 -0.78 -7.01 27.68
CA ASP A 207 0.38 -6.39 27.08
C ASP A 207 0.03 -5.00 26.51
N HIS A 208 0.82 -3.99 26.90
CA HIS A 208 0.60 -2.60 26.49
C HIS A 208 0.80 -2.42 24.98
N GLN A 209 1.72 -3.16 24.36
CA GLN A 209 1.92 -3.14 22.91
C GLN A 209 0.72 -3.73 22.19
N TYR A 210 0.18 -4.85 22.68
CA TYR A 210 -1.05 -5.44 22.19
C TYR A 210 -2.22 -4.46 22.23
N THR A 211 -2.43 -3.77 23.35
CA THR A 211 -3.53 -2.80 23.50
C THR A 211 -3.35 -1.60 22.57
N TYR A 212 -2.14 -1.08 22.46
CA TYR A 212 -1.79 -0.01 21.52
C TYR A 212 -2.07 -0.40 20.07
N ASP A 213 -1.61 -1.57 19.64
CA ASP A 213 -1.78 -2.06 18.27
C ASP A 213 -3.25 -2.30 17.93
N GLY A 214 -4.03 -2.82 18.88
CA GLY A 214 -5.47 -3.00 18.75
C GLY A 214 -6.19 -1.66 18.54
N LEU A 215 -5.96 -0.68 19.42
CA LEU A 215 -6.54 0.66 19.32
C LEU A 215 -6.14 1.36 18.02
N LYS A 216 -4.87 1.27 17.61
CA LYS A 216 -4.38 1.84 16.36
C LYS A 216 -5.10 1.30 15.14
N LYS A 217 -5.23 -0.03 15.05
CA LYS A 217 -5.88 -0.68 13.90
C LYS A 217 -7.37 -0.38 13.88
N LEU A 218 -8.03 -0.35 15.03
CA LEU A 218 -9.44 -0.05 15.15
C LEU A 218 -9.75 1.41 14.78
N SER A 219 -8.95 2.36 15.27
CA SER A 219 -9.06 3.78 14.90
C SER A 219 -8.83 4.02 13.41
N ASN A 220 -7.85 3.33 12.81
CA ASN A 220 -7.63 3.39 11.35
C ASN A 220 -8.82 2.84 10.56
N ALA A 221 -9.41 1.73 11.00
CA ALA A 221 -10.60 1.17 10.37
C ALA A 221 -11.78 2.16 10.44
N ILE A 222 -12.04 2.74 11.63
CA ILE A 222 -13.08 3.78 11.83
C ILE A 222 -12.88 4.96 10.90
N ARG A 223 -11.65 5.49 10.80
CA ARG A 223 -11.30 6.58 9.88
C ARG A 223 -11.61 6.22 8.44
N ALA A 224 -11.21 5.02 8.01
CA ALA A 224 -11.42 4.57 6.63
C ALA A 224 -12.92 4.38 6.32
N THR A 225 -13.68 3.81 7.26
CA THR A 225 -15.14 3.67 7.15
C THR A 225 -15.84 5.03 7.02
N ALA A 226 -15.47 6.00 7.87
CA ALA A 226 -16.02 7.37 7.82
C ALA A 226 -15.83 8.01 6.44
N ARG A 227 -14.62 7.85 5.87
CA ARG A 227 -14.24 8.38 4.55
C ARG A 227 -15.04 7.73 3.42
N VAL A 228 -15.17 6.40 3.40
CA VAL A 228 -15.97 5.67 2.39
C VAL A 228 -17.43 6.07 2.43
N ALA A 229 -18.01 6.08 3.63
CA ALA A 229 -19.41 6.38 3.81
C ALA A 229 -19.72 7.88 3.66
N LYS A 230 -18.70 8.72 3.48
CA LYS A 230 -18.79 10.19 3.39
C LYS A 230 -19.54 10.79 4.58
N VAL A 231 -19.33 10.22 5.76
CA VAL A 231 -19.98 10.62 7.00
C VAL A 231 -19.12 11.66 7.69
N ASN A 232 -19.70 12.82 7.95
CA ASN A 232 -19.03 13.85 8.74
C ASN A 232 -19.19 13.54 10.23
N VAL A 233 -18.20 12.84 10.80
CA VAL A 233 -18.11 12.63 12.25
C VAL A 233 -17.41 13.84 12.87
N THR A 234 -18.08 14.51 13.80
CA THR A 234 -17.55 15.68 14.50
C THR A 234 -16.20 15.36 15.16
N ASP A 235 -15.20 16.18 14.83
CA ASP A 235 -13.83 16.13 15.35
C ASP A 235 -13.17 14.74 15.23
N LEU A 236 -13.49 13.98 14.17
CA LEU A 236 -13.00 12.61 13.96
C LEU A 236 -11.48 12.47 14.16
N GLU A 237 -10.69 13.31 13.48
CA GLU A 237 -9.24 13.20 13.51
C GLU A 237 -8.69 13.57 14.89
N ALA A 238 -9.20 14.62 15.53
CA ALA A 238 -8.78 15.01 16.88
C ALA A 238 -9.11 13.93 17.93
N ARG A 239 -10.26 13.27 17.81
CA ARG A 239 -10.67 12.17 18.71
C ARG A 239 -9.81 10.92 18.48
N ILE A 240 -9.45 10.61 17.23
CA ILE A 240 -8.52 9.52 16.93
C ILE A 240 -7.13 9.83 17.50
N ASP A 241 -6.65 11.05 17.34
CA ASP A 241 -5.36 11.47 17.89
C ASP A 241 -5.36 11.38 19.43
N GLU A 242 -6.46 11.73 20.08
CA GLU A 242 -6.60 11.57 21.54
C GLU A 242 -6.58 10.08 21.96
N ILE A 243 -7.29 9.20 21.24
CA ILE A 243 -7.23 7.75 21.47
C ILE A 243 -5.78 7.25 21.37
N MET A 244 -5.05 7.69 20.35
CA MET A 244 -3.66 7.28 20.12
C MET A 244 -2.71 7.84 21.17
N ALA A 245 -2.94 9.06 21.68
CA ALA A 245 -2.16 9.63 22.75
C ALA A 245 -2.33 8.84 24.06
N LYS A 246 -3.57 8.44 24.41
CA LYS A 246 -3.82 7.57 25.59
C LYS A 246 -3.21 6.19 25.41
N ALA A 247 -3.30 5.62 24.20
CA ALA A 247 -2.67 4.35 23.87
C ALA A 247 -1.14 4.40 24.05
N ALA A 248 -0.50 5.47 23.60
CA ALA A 248 0.94 5.66 23.73
C ALA A 248 1.38 5.83 25.20
N GLN A 249 0.61 6.58 26.01
CA GLN A 249 0.90 6.75 27.44
C GLN A 249 0.95 5.42 28.20
N MET A 250 0.09 4.45 27.85
CA MET A 250 0.14 3.11 28.44
C MET A 250 1.45 2.35 28.14
N GLN A 251 2.23 2.79 27.15
CA GLN A 251 3.51 2.17 26.80
C GLN A 251 4.71 2.82 27.52
N GLU A 252 4.55 4.04 28.05
CA GLU A 252 5.66 4.82 28.61
C GLU A 252 6.13 4.28 29.97
N ASP A 253 5.21 4.02 30.89
CA ASP A 253 5.53 3.47 32.20
C ASP A 253 4.69 2.23 32.52
N LYS A 254 5.25 1.06 32.29
CA LYS A 254 4.58 -0.24 32.55
C LYS A 254 4.10 -0.46 34.00
N TYR A 255 4.46 0.40 34.96
CA TYR A 255 4.05 0.30 36.36
C TYR A 255 3.02 1.36 36.79
N ALA A 256 2.58 2.24 35.90
CA ALA A 256 1.58 3.25 36.25
C ALA A 256 0.23 2.59 36.56
N ASP A 257 -0.40 3.04 37.65
CA ASP A 257 -1.72 2.58 38.11
C ASP A 257 -2.87 3.16 37.26
N THR A 258 -2.57 4.12 36.39
CA THR A 258 -3.55 4.79 35.51
C THR A 258 -3.82 4.05 34.21
N HIS A 259 -3.13 2.94 33.92
CA HIS A 259 -3.26 2.23 32.64
C HIS A 259 -4.67 1.72 32.38
N ALA A 260 -5.35 1.22 33.42
CA ALA A 260 -6.73 0.78 33.31
C ALA A 260 -7.68 1.95 32.97
N ASP A 261 -7.46 3.12 33.58
CA ASP A 261 -8.22 4.34 33.28
C ASP A 261 -7.99 4.81 31.84
N LEU A 262 -6.73 4.82 31.40
CA LEU A 262 -6.34 5.22 30.04
C LEU A 262 -6.93 4.27 28.99
N ALA A 263 -6.85 2.96 29.21
CA ALA A 263 -7.45 1.95 28.35
C ALA A 263 -8.97 2.15 28.26
N LYS A 264 -9.63 2.30 29.42
CA LYS A 264 -11.08 2.54 29.49
C LYS A 264 -11.48 3.78 28.72
N ALA A 265 -10.80 4.91 28.95
CA ALA A 265 -11.07 6.15 28.25
C ALA A 265 -10.90 6.00 26.72
N ALA A 266 -9.82 5.35 26.26
CA ALA A 266 -9.57 5.13 24.85
C ALA A 266 -10.66 4.25 24.20
N PHE A 267 -11.04 3.13 24.81
CA PHE A 267 -12.09 2.26 24.29
C PHE A 267 -13.49 2.92 24.33
N MET A 268 -13.78 3.77 25.31
CA MET A 268 -15.02 4.56 25.32
C MET A 268 -15.07 5.52 24.14
N MET A 269 -13.98 6.24 23.86
CA MET A 269 -13.90 7.16 22.72
C MET A 269 -14.09 6.44 21.39
N VAL A 270 -13.49 5.25 21.23
CA VAL A 270 -13.70 4.39 20.06
C VAL A 270 -15.18 3.99 19.93
N THR A 271 -15.80 3.58 21.03
CA THR A 271 -17.22 3.20 21.07
C THR A 271 -18.13 4.37 20.68
N ASP A 272 -17.81 5.58 21.15
CA ASP A 272 -18.54 6.79 20.80
C ASP A 272 -18.37 7.13 19.30
N LEU A 273 -17.17 6.99 18.74
CA LEU A 273 -16.93 7.17 17.30
C LEU A 273 -17.74 6.17 16.46
N MET A 274 -17.78 4.91 16.86
CA MET A 274 -18.60 3.89 16.19
C MET A 274 -20.10 4.20 16.30
N THR A 275 -20.54 4.74 17.44
CA THR A 275 -21.93 5.18 17.64
C THR A 275 -22.27 6.33 16.69
N ASP A 276 -21.38 7.31 16.56
CA ASP A 276 -21.57 8.46 15.67
C ASP A 276 -21.59 8.04 14.19
N LEU A 277 -20.73 7.09 13.80
CA LEU A 277 -20.78 6.50 12.47
C LEU A 277 -22.10 5.77 12.20
N ASN A 278 -22.59 5.00 13.17
CA ASN A 278 -23.83 4.22 13.02
C ASN A 278 -25.10 5.07 12.95
N ARG A 279 -25.04 6.34 13.37
CA ARG A 279 -26.15 7.30 13.27
C ARG A 279 -26.36 7.84 11.85
N SER A 280 -25.43 7.60 10.95
CA SER A 280 -25.38 8.29 9.65
C SER A 280 -26.21 7.65 8.53
N ASP A 281 -26.96 6.57 8.80
CA ASP A 281 -27.67 5.71 7.83
C ASP A 281 -26.81 5.11 6.68
N ALA A 282 -25.59 5.62 6.48
CA ALA A 282 -24.68 5.22 5.41
C ALA A 282 -23.90 3.93 5.73
N ILE A 283 -23.88 3.52 7.01
CA ILE A 283 -23.15 2.37 7.53
C ILE A 283 -24.04 1.66 8.54
N VAL A 284 -24.14 0.33 8.42
CA VAL A 284 -24.74 -0.51 9.45
C VAL A 284 -23.63 -1.20 10.24
N ILE A 285 -23.30 -0.64 11.40
CA ILE A 285 -22.59 -1.36 12.45
C ILE A 285 -23.65 -2.03 13.31
N GLN A 286 -23.55 -3.35 13.52
CA GLN A 286 -24.53 -4.04 14.37
C GLN A 286 -24.58 -3.38 15.75
N GLU A 287 -25.75 -2.88 16.14
CA GLU A 287 -25.92 -2.11 17.39
C GLU A 287 -25.51 -2.93 18.63
N ASP A 288 -25.74 -4.25 18.57
CA ASP A 288 -25.32 -5.19 19.60
C ASP A 288 -23.80 -5.21 19.81
N ASN A 289 -23.01 -5.01 18.75
CA ASN A 289 -21.55 -4.93 18.85
C ASN A 289 -21.14 -3.66 19.61
N ILE A 290 -21.74 -2.52 19.31
CA ILE A 290 -21.46 -1.25 20.02
C ILE A 290 -21.86 -1.37 21.51
N LYS A 291 -23.04 -1.95 21.78
CA LYS A 291 -23.53 -2.21 23.15
C LYS A 291 -22.59 -3.14 23.92
N GLN A 292 -22.15 -4.23 23.30
CA GLN A 292 -21.19 -5.14 23.90
C GLN A 292 -19.89 -4.43 24.22
N MET A 293 -19.31 -3.68 23.27
CA MET A 293 -18.07 -2.93 23.47
C MET A 293 -18.17 -1.95 24.64
N ARG A 294 -19.26 -1.19 24.73
CA ARG A 294 -19.53 -0.31 25.87
C ARG A 294 -19.58 -1.10 27.18
N ALA A 295 -20.37 -2.17 27.23
CA ALA A 295 -20.53 -2.99 28.44
C ALA A 295 -19.22 -3.64 28.91
N ILE A 296 -18.32 -4.00 27.99
CA ILE A 296 -16.99 -4.55 28.30
C ILE A 296 -16.09 -3.43 28.83
N THR A 297 -16.10 -2.27 28.18
CA THR A 297 -15.30 -1.11 28.59
C THR A 297 -15.71 -0.61 29.98
N ASP A 298 -17.01 -0.63 30.29
CA ASP A 298 -17.52 -0.29 31.62
C ASP A 298 -17.05 -1.24 32.72
N LYS A 299 -16.82 -2.52 32.37
CA LYS A 299 -16.30 -3.55 33.27
C LYS A 299 -14.80 -3.46 33.53
N ILE A 300 -14.08 -2.57 32.85
CA ILE A 300 -12.68 -2.29 33.19
C ILE A 300 -12.68 -1.64 34.57
N ASP A 301 -12.23 -2.41 35.56
CA ASP A 301 -12.12 -2.03 36.95
C ASP A 301 -10.79 -1.31 37.16
N THR A 302 -10.85 0.00 37.29
CA THR A 302 -9.66 0.84 37.38
C THR A 302 -9.04 0.85 38.78
N ASN A 303 -9.71 0.19 39.75
CA ASN A 303 -9.21 0.03 41.11
C ASN A 303 -8.64 -1.37 41.39
N LYS A 304 -8.60 -2.25 40.37
CA LYS A 304 -8.04 -3.61 40.47
C LYS A 304 -6.96 -3.82 39.42
N LEU A 305 -5.75 -3.36 39.72
CA LEU A 305 -4.52 -3.77 39.04
C LEU A 305 -3.78 -4.83 39.87
#